data_AF-E9GCU7-F1
#
_entry.id   AF-E9GCU7-F1
#
_cell.length_a   1.000
_cell.length_b   1.000
_cell.length_c   1.000
_cell.angle_alpha   90.00
_cell.angle_beta   90.00
_cell.angle_gamma   90.00
#
_symmetry.space_group_name_H-M   'P 1'
#
loop_
_entity.id
_entity.type
_entity.pdbx_description
1 polymer ?
#
loop_
_entity_poly.entity_id
_entity_poly.type
_entity_poly.pdbx_seq_one_letter_code
_entity_poly.pdbx_strand_id
1 'polypeptide(L)'
;MLKTSSPKAINDDIVEEIEEGFWLLAFQVFFPFLIAGLGMVGAGIVLDIVQHWNVFQVVTELFILVPALLGLKGNLEMTLASRLSTLANLGLMDSPDQRWSLIKSNLALIQCQAIVVGFLASIAAVIMGWIPEGTFDIYHALLISASAVLTASFASFVLGIIMVVVIIISHRYKINPDNVATPIAASLGDLTTLGLLAAISTWLFNAITNVEAGLWWISPCILCAFIALLPWLICVASSNSLTREVLSSGWSPVLAAMTISSMGGIILDCTVKAYNGIAVFQPVINGVGGNLVAVQASKLSTWLHKRGRPGEFPVNSASDRVVSSVCVSPISAFCTGGVHAKTARVLLLLVLPGHVIFTLAIYYLQAGHTSLTPVFFVIYMFSAFLQVLLLLYIGHVMVLWMWSRSIDPDNSAIPYLTALGDLLGTAFLALAFHILYLIGDKDSDVGD
;
A
#
# COMPACT_ATOMS: atom_id res chain seq x y z
N MET A 1 20.23 41.21 1.94
CA MET A 1 21.03 40.33 2.82
C MET A 1 20.26 40.14 4.12
N LEU A 2 19.41 39.11 4.19
CA LEU A 2 18.69 38.74 5.41
C LEU A 2 19.29 37.42 5.90
N LYS A 3 19.84 37.47 7.12
CA LYS A 3 20.46 36.36 7.83
C LYS A 3 19.52 35.16 7.87
N THR A 4 19.98 34.06 7.29
CA THR A 4 19.48 32.71 7.55
C THR A 4 19.74 32.39 9.02
N SER A 5 18.67 32.39 9.82
CA SER A 5 18.71 31.83 11.17
C SER A 5 18.83 30.31 11.05
N SER A 6 20.06 29.82 11.22
CA SER A 6 20.38 28.41 11.47
C SER A 6 19.45 27.82 12.53
N PRO A 7 18.82 26.65 12.31
CA PRO A 7 18.21 25.92 13.41
C PRO A 7 19.34 25.45 14.32
N LYS A 8 19.33 25.98 15.55
CA LYS A 8 20.18 25.57 16.67
C LYS A 8 20.29 24.05 16.70
N ALA A 9 21.53 23.57 16.86
CA ALA A 9 21.82 22.18 17.18
C ALA A 9 20.86 21.70 18.28
N ILE A 10 20.15 20.62 17.98
CA ILE A 10 19.32 19.91 18.94
C ILE A 10 20.29 19.35 20.00
N ASN A 11 20.02 19.66 21.27
CA ASN A 11 20.81 19.26 22.43
C ASN A 11 21.21 17.78 22.40
N ASP A 12 22.43 17.51 22.88
CA ASP A 12 23.01 16.20 23.22
C ASP A 12 22.30 15.47 24.39
N ASP A 13 20.98 15.65 24.55
CA ASP A 13 20.19 14.75 25.39
C ASP A 13 19.83 13.56 24.51
N ILE A 14 20.74 12.58 24.46
CA ILE A 14 20.45 11.24 23.93
C ILE A 14 19.28 10.74 24.75
N VAL A 15 18.07 10.86 24.20
CA VAL A 15 16.90 10.14 24.67
C VAL A 15 17.28 8.66 24.55
N GLU A 16 17.66 8.07 25.68
CA GLU A 16 17.90 6.65 25.81
C GLU A 16 16.57 5.96 25.49
N GLU A 17 16.44 5.58 24.23
CA GLU A 17 15.21 5.04 23.68
C GLU A 17 15.00 3.67 24.34
N ILE A 18 13.89 3.50 25.07
CA ILE A 18 13.50 2.20 25.60
C ILE A 18 13.30 1.30 24.38
N GLU A 19 14.28 0.45 24.08
CA GLU A 19 14.15 -0.55 23.02
C GLU A 19 12.85 -1.32 23.23
N GLU A 20 11.94 -1.26 22.25
CA GLU A 20 10.69 -2.00 22.32
C GLU A 20 11.01 -3.49 22.55
N GLY A 21 10.50 -4.03 23.66
CA GLY A 21 10.62 -5.44 23.98
C GLY A 21 10.07 -6.31 22.85
N PHE A 22 10.64 -7.49 22.61
CA PHE A 22 10.21 -8.39 21.54
C PHE A 22 8.69 -8.67 21.62
N TRP A 23 8.21 -8.96 22.82
CA TRP A 23 6.79 -9.21 23.09
C TRP A 23 5.93 -7.98 22.93
N LEU A 24 6.40 -6.81 23.38
CA LEU A 24 5.65 -5.56 23.24
C LEU A 24 5.44 -5.23 21.76
N LEU A 25 6.50 -5.34 20.95
CA LEU A 25 6.43 -5.16 19.51
C LEU A 25 5.46 -6.16 18.87
N ALA A 26 5.59 -7.45 19.22
CA ALA A 26 4.71 -8.49 18.71
C ALA A 26 3.24 -8.17 19.01
N PHE A 27 2.90 -7.79 20.26
CA PHE A 27 1.53 -7.43 20.62
C PHE A 27 1.03 -6.16 19.93
N GLN A 28 1.86 -5.11 19.83
CA GLN A 28 1.47 -3.86 19.17
C GLN A 28 1.19 -4.04 17.67
N VAL A 29 1.92 -4.92 17.00
CA VAL A 29 1.74 -5.19 15.56
C VAL A 29 0.68 -6.26 15.31
N PHE A 30 0.54 -7.27 16.19
CA PHE A 30 -0.34 -8.42 15.96
C PHE A 30 -1.80 -8.02 15.72
N PHE A 31 -2.39 -7.15 16.55
CA PHE A 31 -3.81 -6.78 16.38
C PHE A 31 -4.05 -5.93 15.13
N PRO A 32 -3.30 -4.85 14.85
CA PRO A 32 -3.41 -4.13 13.59
C PRO A 32 -3.17 -5.03 12.38
N PHE A 33 -2.22 -5.97 12.47
CA PHE A 33 -1.93 -6.93 11.42
C PHE A 33 -3.10 -7.91 11.16
N LEU A 34 -3.77 -8.41 12.21
CA LEU A 34 -4.97 -9.23 12.03
C LEU A 34 -6.11 -8.45 11.39
N ILE A 35 -6.35 -7.21 11.84
CA ILE A 35 -7.35 -6.33 11.23
C ILE A 35 -6.99 -6.09 9.76
N ALA A 36 -5.71 -5.86 9.46
CA ALA A 36 -5.20 -5.74 8.10
C ALA A 36 -5.53 -6.95 7.26
N GLY A 37 -5.08 -8.15 7.64
CA GLY A 37 -5.30 -9.34 6.84
C GLY A 37 -6.78 -9.72 6.71
N LEU A 38 -7.61 -9.54 7.74
CA LEU A 38 -9.06 -9.74 7.63
C LEU A 38 -9.72 -8.73 6.68
N GLY A 39 -9.26 -7.47 6.67
CA GLY A 39 -9.69 -6.47 5.68
C GLY A 39 -9.32 -6.87 4.25
N MET A 40 -8.13 -7.46 4.05
CA MET A 40 -7.70 -7.97 2.74
C MET A 40 -8.51 -9.20 2.31
N VAL A 41 -8.84 -10.12 3.23
CA VAL A 41 -9.78 -11.22 2.97
C VAL A 41 -11.14 -10.64 2.55
N GLY A 42 -11.64 -9.63 3.27
CA GLY A 42 -12.88 -8.93 2.93
C GLY A 42 -12.83 -8.28 1.55
N ALA A 43 -11.71 -7.65 1.18
CA ALA A 43 -11.52 -7.08 -0.15
C ALA A 43 -11.52 -8.16 -1.24
N GLY A 44 -10.88 -9.31 -1.00
CA GLY A 44 -10.94 -10.47 -1.90
C GLY A 44 -12.36 -11.00 -2.10
N ILE A 45 -13.16 -11.07 -1.03
CA ILE A 45 -14.58 -11.46 -1.11
C ILE A 45 -15.39 -10.43 -1.90
N VAL A 46 -15.18 -9.13 -1.65
CA VAL A 46 -15.84 -8.07 -2.42
C VAL A 46 -15.46 -8.19 -3.90
N LEU A 47 -14.20 -8.49 -4.23
CA LEU A 47 -13.76 -8.69 -5.61
C LEU A 47 -14.48 -9.86 -6.27
N ASP A 48 -14.59 -10.97 -5.54
CA ASP A 48 -15.27 -12.19 -5.99
C ASP A 48 -16.77 -11.97 -6.25
N ILE A 49 -17.40 -11.04 -5.52
CA ILE A 49 -18.80 -10.66 -5.73
C ILE A 49 -18.95 -9.70 -6.91
N VAL A 50 -18.13 -8.64 -6.97
CA VAL A 50 -18.29 -7.55 -7.96
C VAL A 50 -17.87 -7.97 -9.36
N GLN A 51 -16.99 -8.97 -9.50
CA GLN A 51 -16.60 -9.50 -10.82
C GLN A 51 -17.80 -10.05 -11.63
N HIS A 52 -18.88 -10.44 -10.95
CA HIS A 52 -20.10 -10.94 -11.59
C HIS A 52 -21.14 -9.84 -11.87
N TRP A 53 -20.85 -8.59 -11.52
CA TRP A 53 -21.78 -7.47 -11.78
C TRP A 53 -21.74 -7.06 -13.25
N ASN A 54 -22.89 -6.65 -13.78
CA ASN A 54 -23.05 -6.30 -15.19
C ASN A 54 -22.01 -5.27 -15.68
N VAL A 55 -21.68 -4.27 -14.87
CA VAL A 55 -20.68 -3.25 -15.25
C VAL A 55 -19.28 -3.84 -15.45
N PHE A 56 -18.87 -4.81 -14.63
CA PHE A 56 -17.56 -5.47 -14.75
C PHE A 56 -17.53 -6.47 -15.91
N GLN A 57 -18.68 -7.02 -16.29
CA GLN A 57 -18.80 -7.90 -17.46
C GLN A 57 -18.82 -7.14 -18.79
N VAL A 58 -19.44 -5.95 -18.82
CA VAL A 58 -19.54 -5.12 -20.02
C VAL A 58 -18.29 -4.25 -20.21
N VAL A 59 -17.73 -3.72 -19.11
CA VAL A 59 -16.55 -2.85 -19.11
C VAL A 59 -15.40 -3.63 -18.46
N THR A 60 -14.82 -4.56 -19.22
CA THR A 60 -13.80 -5.50 -18.74
C THR A 60 -12.52 -4.79 -18.31
N GLU A 61 -12.26 -3.57 -18.79
CA GLU A 61 -11.14 -2.73 -18.40
C GLU A 61 -11.18 -2.34 -16.91
N LEU A 62 -12.33 -2.45 -16.25
CA LEU A 62 -12.43 -2.29 -14.80
C LEU A 62 -11.59 -3.34 -14.05
N PHE A 63 -11.44 -4.56 -14.57
CA PHE A 63 -10.56 -5.57 -13.98
C PHE A 63 -9.08 -5.18 -14.06
N ILE A 64 -8.69 -4.51 -15.14
CA ILE A 64 -7.32 -3.99 -15.30
C ILE A 64 -7.08 -2.82 -14.35
N LEU A 65 -8.12 -2.01 -14.11
CA LEU A 65 -8.06 -0.87 -13.21
C LEU A 65 -7.98 -1.26 -11.73
N VAL A 66 -8.59 -2.37 -11.31
CA VAL A 66 -8.62 -2.81 -9.89
C VAL A 66 -7.20 -2.94 -9.31
N PRO A 67 -6.27 -3.76 -9.84
CA PRO A 67 -4.93 -3.88 -9.29
C PRO A 67 -4.17 -2.54 -9.26
N ALA A 68 -4.36 -1.69 -10.28
CA ALA A 68 -3.72 -0.39 -10.35
C ALA A 68 -4.19 0.55 -9.24
N LEU A 69 -5.49 0.59 -8.95
CA LEU A 69 -6.06 1.43 -7.88
C LEU A 69 -5.78 0.86 -6.47
N LEU A 70 -5.76 -0.46 -6.30
CA LEU A 70 -5.39 -1.07 -5.03
C LEU A 70 -3.90 -0.83 -4.71
N GLY A 71 -3.02 -0.99 -5.70
CA GLY A 71 -1.60 -0.66 -5.58
C GLY A 71 -1.35 0.83 -5.27
N LEU A 72 -2.18 1.73 -5.83
CA LEU A 72 -2.11 3.17 -5.57
C LEU A 72 -2.32 3.51 -4.09
N LYS A 73 -3.20 2.80 -3.38
CA LYS A 73 -3.42 3.07 -1.95
C LYS A 73 -2.22 2.65 -1.10
N GLY A 74 -1.53 1.56 -1.47
CA GLY A 74 -0.29 1.21 -0.80
C GLY A 74 0.80 2.27 -0.94
N ASN A 75 0.76 3.05 -2.02
CA ASN A 75 1.73 4.10 -2.28
C ASN A 75 1.37 5.43 -1.59
N LEU A 76 0.08 5.76 -1.48
CA LEU A 76 -0.38 7.06 -0.99
C LEU A 76 -0.71 7.05 0.50
N GLU A 77 -1.53 6.11 0.95
CA GLU A 77 -2.03 6.10 2.33
C GLU A 77 -0.94 5.64 3.30
N MET A 78 -0.15 4.64 2.91
CA MET A 78 0.94 4.17 3.76
C MET A 78 2.12 5.15 3.81
N THR A 79 2.36 5.96 2.77
CA THR A 79 3.36 7.05 2.85
C THR A 79 2.85 8.23 3.66
N LEU A 80 1.55 8.55 3.59
CA LEU A 80 0.93 9.50 4.53
C LEU A 80 1.08 8.99 5.97
N ALA A 81 0.78 7.72 6.21
CA ALA A 81 0.91 7.09 7.52
C ALA A 81 2.35 7.15 8.02
N SER A 82 3.34 6.76 7.21
CA SER A 82 4.76 6.80 7.58
C SER A 82 5.20 8.22 7.91
N ARG A 83 4.95 9.19 7.03
CA ARG A 83 5.31 10.60 7.26
C ARG A 83 4.73 11.14 8.55
N LEU A 84 3.41 11.01 8.74
CA LEU A 84 2.75 11.54 9.94
C LEU A 84 3.19 10.78 11.21
N SER A 85 3.52 9.50 11.11
CA SER A 85 4.02 8.70 12.23
C SER A 85 5.44 9.11 12.62
N THR A 86 6.34 9.32 11.66
CA THR A 86 7.66 9.93 11.88
C THR A 86 7.53 11.30 12.54
N LEU A 87 6.65 12.17 12.02
CA LEU A 87 6.42 13.51 12.60
C LEU A 87 5.83 13.45 14.02
N ALA A 88 4.97 12.47 14.32
CA ALA A 88 4.48 12.21 15.68
C ALA A 88 5.65 11.82 16.61
N ASN A 89 6.45 10.86 16.16
CA ASN A 89 7.57 10.29 16.90
C ASN A 89 8.71 11.31 17.12
N LEU A 90 8.82 12.33 16.27
CA LEU A 90 9.74 13.47 16.43
C LEU A 90 9.17 14.60 17.31
N GLY A 91 7.93 14.49 17.81
CA GLY A 91 7.27 15.53 18.62
C GLY A 91 6.80 16.75 17.82
N LEU A 92 6.88 16.72 16.48
CA LEU A 92 6.50 17.84 15.62
C LEU A 92 4.98 18.05 15.50
N MET A 93 4.18 17.13 16.06
CA MET A 93 2.72 17.21 16.11
C MET A 93 2.15 17.52 17.49
N ASP A 94 2.99 17.88 18.46
CA ASP A 94 2.54 18.19 19.83
C ASP A 94 1.82 19.55 19.90
N SER A 95 2.24 20.52 19.08
CA SER A 95 1.57 21.81 18.96
C SER A 95 0.31 21.71 18.08
N PRO A 96 -0.85 22.23 18.52
CA PRO A 96 -2.10 22.15 17.75
C PRO A 96 -2.02 22.87 16.40
N ASP A 97 -1.37 24.04 16.35
CA ASP A 97 -1.25 24.84 15.12
C ASP A 97 -0.36 24.15 14.09
N GLN A 98 0.80 23.65 14.55
CA GLN A 98 1.74 22.91 13.71
C GLN A 98 1.12 21.61 13.19
N ARG A 99 0.45 20.87 14.07
CA ARG A 99 -0.28 19.64 13.73
C ARG A 99 -1.34 19.89 12.67
N TRP A 100 -2.17 20.93 12.82
CA TRP A 100 -3.24 21.22 11.85
C TRP A 100 -2.68 21.70 10.50
N SER A 101 -1.58 22.45 10.51
CA SER A 101 -0.84 22.81 9.30
C SER A 101 -0.33 21.56 8.57
N LEU A 102 0.35 20.66 9.28
CA LEU A 102 0.88 19.41 8.72
C LEU A 102 -0.23 18.50 8.15
N ILE A 103 -1.34 18.35 8.89
CA ILE A 103 -2.48 17.54 8.45
C ILE A 103 -3.09 18.10 7.17
N LYS A 104 -3.40 19.40 7.12
CA LYS A 104 -4.02 20.01 5.93
C LYS A 104 -3.14 19.88 4.69
N SER A 105 -1.84 20.18 4.81
CA SER A 105 -0.94 20.13 3.67
C SER A 105 -0.74 18.69 3.17
N ASN A 106 -0.67 17.70 4.08
CA ASN A 106 -0.54 16.29 3.70
C ASN A 106 -1.85 15.72 3.10
N LEU A 107 -3.03 16.10 3.62
CA LEU A 107 -4.31 15.73 3.03
C LEU A 107 -4.52 16.38 1.65
N ALA A 108 -4.06 17.62 1.44
CA ALA A 108 -4.11 18.24 0.12
C ALA A 108 -3.16 17.54 -0.86
N LEU A 109 -1.97 17.15 -0.39
CA LEU A 109 -0.98 16.41 -1.18
C LEU A 109 -1.52 15.05 -1.62
N ILE A 110 -2.09 14.27 -0.70
CA ILE A 110 -2.62 12.93 -1.04
C ILE A 110 -3.78 13.04 -2.03
N GLN A 111 -4.64 14.06 -1.90
CA GLN A 111 -5.72 14.33 -2.85
C GLN A 111 -5.18 14.69 -4.24
N CYS A 112 -4.14 15.53 -4.30
CA CYS A 112 -3.48 15.85 -5.56
C CYS A 112 -2.91 14.59 -6.23
N GLN A 113 -2.23 13.73 -5.47
CA GLN A 113 -1.66 12.48 -5.97
C GLN A 113 -2.76 11.51 -6.41
N ALA A 114 -3.83 11.35 -5.63
CA ALA A 114 -4.93 10.44 -5.94
C ALA A 114 -5.65 10.82 -7.24
N ILE A 115 -5.89 12.11 -7.49
CA ILE A 115 -6.50 12.59 -8.74
C ILE A 115 -5.60 12.29 -9.94
N VAL A 116 -4.32 12.67 -9.86
CA VAL A 116 -3.37 12.50 -10.97
C VAL A 116 -3.15 11.03 -11.27
N VAL A 117 -2.84 10.23 -10.26
CA VAL A 117 -2.49 8.82 -10.46
C VAL A 117 -3.73 7.98 -10.75
N GLY A 118 -4.92 8.33 -10.21
CA GLY A 118 -6.18 7.73 -10.60
C GLY A 118 -6.52 7.95 -12.09
N PHE A 119 -6.25 9.15 -12.61
CA PHE A 119 -6.39 9.45 -14.04
C PHE A 119 -5.36 8.72 -14.91
N LEU A 120 -4.10 8.61 -14.46
CA LEU A 120 -3.09 7.84 -15.17
C LEU A 120 -3.42 6.34 -15.19
N ALA A 121 -3.97 5.82 -14.09
CA ALA A 121 -4.43 4.43 -14.01
C ALA A 121 -5.57 4.14 -14.99
N SER A 122 -6.52 5.07 -15.15
CA SER A 122 -7.57 4.90 -16.17
C SER A 122 -7.02 4.93 -17.59
N ILE A 123 -6.07 5.82 -17.90
CA ILE A 123 -5.40 5.83 -19.21
C ILE A 123 -4.71 4.49 -19.47
N ALA A 124 -3.96 3.98 -18.48
CA ALA A 124 -3.29 2.70 -18.62
C ALA A 124 -4.28 1.55 -18.85
N ALA A 125 -5.40 1.52 -18.11
CA ALA A 125 -6.46 0.52 -18.29
C ALA A 125 -7.10 0.60 -19.69
N VAL A 126 -7.40 1.80 -20.18
CA VAL A 126 -7.96 2.02 -21.52
C VAL A 126 -6.99 1.58 -22.62
N ILE A 127 -5.70 1.89 -22.49
CA ILE A 127 -4.68 1.44 -23.46
C ILE A 127 -4.56 -0.08 -23.44
N MET A 128 -4.52 -0.70 -22.26
CA MET A 128 -4.42 -2.16 -22.14
C MET A 128 -5.67 -2.88 -22.64
N GLY A 129 -6.87 -2.31 -22.46
CA GLY A 129 -8.11 -2.85 -23.03
C GLY A 129 -8.17 -2.74 -24.55
N TRP A 130 -7.60 -1.68 -25.12
CA TRP A 130 -7.57 -1.47 -26.56
C TRP A 130 -6.64 -2.45 -27.31
N ILE A 131 -5.54 -2.90 -26.69
CA ILE A 131 -4.53 -3.76 -27.36
C ILE A 131 -5.11 -5.10 -27.87
N PRO A 132 -5.90 -5.86 -27.09
CA PRO A 132 -6.47 -7.13 -27.55
C PRO A 132 -7.66 -6.98 -28.49
N GLU A 133 -8.57 -6.03 -28.24
CA GLU A 133 -9.86 -5.94 -28.95
C GLU A 133 -9.84 -4.99 -30.15
N GLY A 134 -8.94 -4.00 -30.16
CA GLY A 134 -8.80 -3.02 -31.25
C GLY A 134 -9.95 -2.02 -31.38
N THR A 135 -10.98 -2.11 -30.53
CA THR A 135 -12.13 -1.22 -30.47
C THR A 135 -11.92 -0.14 -29.42
N PHE A 136 -12.14 1.14 -29.78
CA PHE A 136 -12.04 2.25 -28.84
C PHE A 136 -13.42 2.89 -28.64
N ASP A 137 -14.00 2.68 -27.46
CA ASP A 137 -15.25 3.34 -27.05
C ASP A 137 -14.94 4.52 -26.12
N ILE A 138 -15.24 5.73 -26.62
CA ILE A 138 -15.03 6.96 -25.87
C ILE A 138 -15.89 7.04 -24.61
N TYR A 139 -17.08 6.44 -24.59
CA TYR A 139 -17.98 6.45 -23.44
C TYR A 139 -17.44 5.53 -22.34
N HIS A 140 -16.92 4.35 -22.68
CA HIS A 140 -16.21 3.49 -21.73
C HIS A 140 -14.96 4.18 -21.19
N ALA A 141 -14.14 4.78 -22.06
CA ALA A 141 -12.94 5.49 -21.63
C ALA A 141 -13.24 6.64 -20.64
N LEU A 142 -14.31 7.41 -20.88
CA LEU A 142 -14.76 8.47 -19.98
C LEU A 142 -15.34 7.92 -18.68
N LEU A 143 -16.14 6.84 -18.73
CA LEU A 143 -16.68 6.17 -17.55
C LEU A 143 -15.56 5.63 -16.65
N ILE A 144 -14.60 4.91 -17.22
CA ILE A 144 -13.45 4.34 -16.48
C ILE A 144 -12.65 5.48 -15.84
N SER A 145 -12.40 6.56 -16.58
CA SER A 145 -11.66 7.72 -16.08
C SER A 145 -12.37 8.45 -14.96
N ALA A 146 -13.66 8.74 -15.11
CA ALA A 146 -14.45 9.38 -14.06
C ALA A 146 -14.57 8.48 -12.81
N SER A 147 -14.79 7.17 -13.02
CA SER A 147 -14.85 6.20 -11.93
C SER A 147 -13.52 6.12 -11.17
N ALA A 148 -12.40 6.03 -11.88
CA ALA A 148 -11.07 5.94 -11.28
C ALA A 148 -10.72 7.18 -10.45
N VAL A 149 -10.88 8.38 -11.01
CA VAL A 149 -10.56 9.64 -10.32
C VAL A 149 -11.45 9.86 -9.11
N LEU A 150 -12.76 9.66 -9.26
CA LEU A 150 -13.72 9.85 -8.16
C LEU A 150 -13.47 8.83 -7.03
N THR A 151 -13.24 7.56 -7.38
CA THR A 151 -12.91 6.50 -6.43
C THR A 151 -11.62 6.81 -5.69
N ALA A 152 -10.52 7.07 -6.42
CA ALA A 152 -9.21 7.34 -5.83
C ALA A 152 -9.26 8.56 -4.89
N SER A 153 -9.89 9.66 -5.32
CA SER A 153 -10.00 10.86 -4.50
C SER A 153 -10.85 10.63 -3.25
N PHE A 154 -12.03 10.02 -3.38
CA PHE A 154 -12.93 9.80 -2.24
C PHE A 154 -12.34 8.78 -1.25
N ALA A 155 -11.78 7.67 -1.75
CA ALA A 155 -11.09 6.68 -0.93
C ALA A 155 -9.94 7.34 -0.15
N SER A 156 -9.05 8.07 -0.83
CA SER A 156 -7.92 8.73 -0.17
C SER A 156 -8.33 9.82 0.80
N PHE A 157 -9.48 10.48 0.60
CA PHE A 157 -9.96 11.50 1.53
C PHE A 157 -10.44 10.86 2.83
N VAL A 158 -11.28 9.83 2.70
CA VAL A 158 -11.82 9.09 3.85
C VAL A 158 -10.70 8.41 4.63
N LEU A 159 -9.81 7.70 3.93
CA LEU A 159 -8.70 6.99 4.54
C LEU A 159 -7.70 7.95 5.17
N GLY A 160 -7.37 9.06 4.51
CA GLY A 160 -6.48 10.08 5.05
C GLY A 160 -6.99 10.64 6.38
N ILE A 161 -8.29 10.91 6.52
CA ILE A 161 -8.90 11.33 7.78
C ILE A 161 -8.78 10.24 8.84
N ILE A 162 -9.10 9.00 8.50
CA ILE A 162 -8.99 7.87 9.43
C ILE A 162 -7.54 7.71 9.91
N MET A 163 -6.55 7.82 9.02
CA MET A 163 -5.13 7.69 9.37
C MET A 163 -4.67 8.80 10.31
N VAL A 164 -5.08 10.04 10.06
CA VAL A 164 -4.80 11.16 10.97
C VAL A 164 -5.36 10.87 12.37
N VAL A 165 -6.59 10.37 12.46
CA VAL A 165 -7.22 10.00 13.74
C VAL A 165 -6.44 8.88 14.43
N VAL A 166 -6.11 7.80 13.71
CA VAL A 166 -5.34 6.66 14.23
C VAL A 166 -3.99 7.10 14.78
N ILE A 167 -3.26 7.98 14.07
CA ILE A 167 -1.94 8.45 14.50
C ILE A 167 -2.03 9.33 15.75
N ILE A 168 -2.99 10.27 15.79
CA ILE A 168 -3.20 11.12 16.98
C ILE A 168 -3.58 10.27 18.19
N ILE A 169 -4.46 9.28 18.02
CA ILE A 169 -4.86 8.37 19.09
C ILE A 169 -3.67 7.53 19.57
N SER A 170 -2.90 6.94 18.64
CA SER A 170 -1.72 6.13 18.98
C SER A 170 -0.71 6.93 19.76
N HIS A 171 -0.39 8.16 19.30
CA HIS A 171 0.51 9.09 19.97
C HIS A 171 0.00 9.45 21.38
N ARG A 172 -1.30 9.72 21.55
CA ARG A 172 -1.91 10.03 22.85
C ARG A 172 -1.80 8.87 23.84
N TYR A 173 -1.91 7.62 23.38
CA TYR A 173 -1.78 6.42 24.22
C TYR A 173 -0.34 5.91 24.33
N LYS A 174 0.67 6.64 23.82
CA LYS A 174 2.08 6.24 23.81
C LYS A 174 2.32 4.89 23.11
N ILE A 175 1.48 4.57 22.13
CA ILE A 175 1.69 3.44 21.22
C ILE A 175 2.39 4.01 19.99
N ASN A 176 3.46 3.34 19.54
CA ASN A 176 4.19 3.80 18.38
C ASN A 176 3.27 3.76 17.13
N PRO A 177 2.98 4.91 16.50
CA PRO A 177 2.08 4.95 15.35
C PRO A 177 2.60 4.15 14.15
N ASP A 178 3.92 3.94 14.01
CA ASP A 178 4.52 3.11 12.95
C ASP A 178 4.04 1.64 13.01
N ASN A 179 3.70 1.15 14.22
CA ASN A 179 3.24 -0.22 14.43
C ASN A 179 1.74 -0.42 14.08
N VAL A 180 0.97 0.67 14.00
CA VAL A 180 -0.51 0.64 13.96
C VAL A 180 -1.08 1.28 12.69
N ALA A 181 -0.59 2.46 12.32
CA ALA A 181 -1.17 3.26 11.25
C ALA A 181 -1.04 2.56 9.89
N THR A 182 0.15 2.04 9.57
CA THR A 182 0.43 1.38 8.28
C THR A 182 -0.42 0.12 8.05
N PRO A 183 -0.58 -0.82 9.01
CA PRO A 183 -1.50 -1.95 8.85
C PRO A 183 -2.98 -1.53 8.72
N ILE A 184 -3.43 -0.51 9.46
CA ILE A 184 -4.83 -0.04 9.36
C ILE A 184 -5.09 0.63 8.00
N ALA A 185 -4.16 1.46 7.53
CA ALA A 185 -4.20 2.05 6.18
C ALA A 185 -4.39 0.97 5.12
N ALA A 186 -3.67 -0.13 5.28
CA ALA A 186 -3.75 -1.26 4.39
C ALA A 186 -5.08 -2.02 4.49
N SER A 187 -5.58 -2.31 5.70
CA SER A 187 -6.86 -3.01 5.88
C SER A 187 -8.01 -2.31 5.16
N LEU A 188 -8.21 -1.04 5.53
CA LEU A 188 -9.38 -0.28 5.13
C LEU A 188 -9.26 0.19 3.70
N GLY A 189 -8.03 0.40 3.22
CA GLY A 189 -7.84 1.01 1.93
C GLY A 189 -8.28 0.15 0.77
N ASP A 190 -8.02 -1.17 0.80
CA ASP A 190 -8.41 -2.03 -0.33
C ASP A 190 -9.92 -2.26 -0.35
N LEU A 191 -10.49 -2.56 0.82
CA LEU A 191 -11.92 -2.74 0.98
C LEU A 191 -12.70 -1.49 0.56
N THR A 192 -12.24 -0.31 1.00
CA THR A 192 -12.87 0.98 0.68
C THR A 192 -12.73 1.30 -0.81
N THR A 193 -11.53 1.15 -1.38
CA THR A 193 -11.27 1.46 -2.79
C THR A 193 -12.08 0.57 -3.73
N LEU A 194 -12.09 -0.74 -3.48
CA LEU A 194 -12.82 -1.68 -4.32
C LEU A 194 -14.34 -1.52 -4.19
N GLY A 195 -14.84 -1.36 -2.97
CA GLY A 195 -16.27 -1.14 -2.73
C GLY A 195 -16.76 0.16 -3.37
N LEU A 196 -15.96 1.24 -3.26
CA LEU A 196 -16.26 2.51 -3.93
C LEU A 196 -16.17 2.41 -5.44
N LEU A 197 -15.15 1.73 -5.97
CA LEU A 197 -15.01 1.53 -7.42
C LEU A 197 -16.25 0.85 -7.98
N ALA A 198 -16.68 -0.26 -7.36
CA ALA A 198 -17.85 -1.01 -7.79
C ALA A 198 -19.14 -0.18 -7.70
N ALA A 199 -19.32 0.56 -6.61
CA ALA A 199 -20.49 1.41 -6.43
C ALA A 199 -20.53 2.57 -7.44
N ILE A 200 -19.41 3.28 -7.61
CA ILE A 200 -19.28 4.45 -8.49
C ILE A 200 -19.39 4.03 -9.96
N SER A 201 -18.70 2.96 -10.36
CA SER A 201 -18.74 2.46 -11.74
C SER A 201 -20.14 1.99 -12.11
N THR A 202 -20.83 1.28 -11.21
CA THR A 202 -22.23 0.85 -11.41
C THR A 202 -23.17 2.04 -11.51
N TRP A 203 -23.00 3.04 -10.64
CA TRP A 203 -23.82 4.25 -10.67
C TRP A 203 -23.63 5.03 -11.97
N LEU A 204 -22.38 5.24 -12.41
CA LEU A 204 -22.07 5.91 -13.67
C LEU A 204 -22.58 5.10 -14.87
N PHE A 205 -22.37 3.79 -14.88
CA PHE A 205 -22.85 2.91 -15.95
C PHE A 205 -24.36 2.99 -16.11
N ASN A 206 -25.10 2.89 -15.01
CA ASN A 206 -26.55 3.01 -15.04
C ASN A 206 -27.02 4.40 -15.47
N ALA A 207 -26.32 5.47 -15.08
CA ALA A 207 -26.64 6.83 -15.50
C ALA A 207 -26.43 7.06 -17.01
N ILE A 208 -25.45 6.38 -17.61
CA ILE A 208 -25.17 6.46 -19.05
C ILE A 208 -26.12 5.58 -19.86
N THR A 209 -26.41 4.36 -19.39
CA THR A 209 -27.13 3.32 -20.19
C THR A 209 -28.66 3.34 -20.01
N ASN A 210 -29.21 3.69 -18.83
CA ASN A 210 -30.63 3.44 -18.52
C ASN A 210 -31.60 4.61 -18.74
N VAL A 211 -31.13 5.82 -19.08
CA VAL A 211 -32.02 6.99 -19.19
C VAL A 211 -32.26 7.33 -20.66
N GLU A 212 -33.51 7.55 -21.06
CA GLU A 212 -33.94 8.04 -22.39
C GLU A 212 -33.23 9.34 -22.84
N ALA A 213 -32.53 10.03 -21.91
CA ALA A 213 -31.75 11.23 -22.13
C ALA A 213 -30.22 11.02 -22.21
N GLY A 214 -29.70 9.81 -21.93
CA GLY A 214 -28.27 9.46 -21.93
C GLY A 214 -27.36 10.50 -21.24
N LEU A 215 -27.14 10.41 -19.93
CA LEU A 215 -26.32 11.38 -19.19
C LEU A 215 -24.80 11.18 -19.38
N TRP A 216 -24.36 11.00 -20.63
CA TRP A 216 -22.96 10.83 -21.01
C TRP A 216 -22.07 12.02 -20.58
N TRP A 217 -22.67 13.19 -20.33
CA TRP A 217 -21.97 14.39 -19.88
C TRP A 217 -21.55 14.36 -18.40
N ILE A 218 -22.08 13.44 -17.57
CA ILE A 218 -21.70 13.36 -16.15
C ILE A 218 -20.21 13.03 -16.00
N SER A 219 -19.71 12.01 -16.70
CA SER A 219 -18.30 11.59 -16.64
C SER A 219 -17.32 12.74 -16.98
N PRO A 220 -17.45 13.45 -18.12
CA PRO A 220 -16.58 14.59 -18.40
C PRO A 220 -16.78 15.75 -17.41
N CYS A 221 -18.00 15.99 -16.89
CA CYS A 221 -18.20 17.01 -15.85
C CYS A 221 -17.45 16.69 -14.55
N ILE A 222 -17.45 15.43 -14.11
CA ILE A 222 -16.66 14.97 -12.94
C ILE A 222 -15.17 15.22 -13.18
N LEU A 223 -14.65 14.83 -14.34
CA LEU A 223 -13.24 15.04 -14.68
C LEU A 223 -12.88 16.53 -14.71
N CYS A 224 -13.70 17.37 -15.33
CA CYS A 224 -13.50 18.82 -15.35
C CYS A 224 -13.50 19.42 -13.93
N ALA A 225 -14.38 18.96 -13.04
CA ALA A 225 -14.43 19.42 -11.66
C ALA A 225 -13.14 19.08 -10.89
N PHE A 226 -12.61 17.87 -11.06
CA PHE A 226 -11.35 17.48 -10.43
C PHE A 226 -10.14 18.20 -11.01
N ILE A 227 -10.11 18.43 -12.32
CA ILE A 227 -9.07 19.25 -12.96
C ILE A 227 -9.09 20.68 -12.41
N ALA A 228 -10.28 21.27 -12.23
CA ALA A 228 -10.43 22.60 -11.64
C ALA A 228 -10.03 22.64 -10.15
N LEU A 229 -10.14 21.53 -9.43
CA LEU A 229 -9.75 21.41 -8.02
C LEU A 229 -8.22 21.31 -7.83
N LEU A 230 -7.49 20.73 -8.80
CA LEU A 230 -6.06 20.48 -8.71
C LEU A 230 -5.20 21.72 -8.37
N PRO A 231 -5.37 22.90 -9.02
CA PRO A 231 -4.57 24.08 -8.69
C PRO A 231 -4.73 24.51 -7.23
N TRP A 232 -5.95 24.40 -6.69
CA TRP A 232 -6.20 24.73 -5.29
C TRP A 232 -5.52 23.73 -4.35
N LEU A 233 -5.59 22.43 -4.64
CA LEU A 233 -4.90 21.39 -3.85
C LEU A 233 -3.38 21.58 -3.88
N ILE A 234 -2.80 21.90 -5.02
CA ILE A 234 -1.37 22.19 -5.19
C ILE A 234 -0.95 23.40 -4.33
N CYS A 235 -1.75 24.47 -4.33
CA CYS A 235 -1.50 25.64 -3.47
C CYS A 235 -1.55 25.28 -1.98
N VAL A 236 -2.52 24.47 -1.54
CA VAL A 236 -2.60 24.04 -0.13
C VAL A 236 -1.46 23.08 0.23
N ALA A 237 -1.12 22.14 -0.65
CA ALA A 237 -0.02 21.19 -0.44
C ALA A 237 1.36 21.89 -0.40
N SER A 238 1.56 22.94 -1.19
CA SER A 238 2.82 23.70 -1.23
C SER A 238 3.00 24.70 -0.08
N SER A 239 1.97 24.89 0.76
CA SER A 239 2.02 25.80 1.92
C SER A 239 3.00 25.37 3.01
N ASN A 240 3.31 24.07 3.11
CA ASN A 240 4.28 23.51 4.05
C ASN A 240 5.53 23.04 3.31
N SER A 241 6.72 23.31 3.84
CA SER A 241 7.99 22.98 3.18
C SER A 241 8.19 21.48 2.97
N LEU A 242 7.75 20.66 3.92
CA LEU A 242 7.89 19.20 3.85
C LEU A 242 7.04 18.62 2.71
N THR A 243 5.77 19.03 2.63
CA THR A 243 4.87 18.56 1.58
C THR A 243 5.19 19.16 0.21
N ARG A 244 5.74 20.38 0.17
CA ARG A 244 6.22 20.99 -1.07
C ARG A 244 7.37 20.20 -1.70
N GLU A 245 8.29 19.68 -0.88
CA GLU A 245 9.36 18.81 -1.37
C GLU A 245 8.79 17.53 -1.99
N VAL A 246 7.87 16.86 -1.28
CA VAL A 246 7.21 15.65 -1.78
C VAL A 246 6.37 15.92 -3.02
N LEU A 247 5.74 17.08 -3.15
CA LEU A 247 5.00 17.47 -4.35
C LEU A 247 5.92 17.65 -5.57
N SER A 248 7.21 17.93 -5.36
CA SER A 248 8.19 18.07 -6.45
C SER A 248 8.85 16.74 -6.81
N SER A 249 9.31 15.98 -5.81
CA SER A 249 10.13 14.77 -6.01
C SER A 249 9.38 13.45 -5.84
N GLY A 250 8.21 13.45 -5.19
CA GLY A 250 7.47 12.25 -4.80
C GLY A 250 6.72 11.53 -5.92
N TRP A 251 6.76 12.02 -7.16
CA TRP A 251 6.08 11.37 -8.30
C TRP A 251 6.81 10.12 -8.78
N SER A 252 8.14 10.11 -8.75
CA SER A 252 8.93 8.99 -9.28
C SER A 252 8.63 7.66 -8.58
N PRO A 253 8.61 7.59 -7.23
CA PRO A 253 8.24 6.36 -6.52
C PRO A 253 6.82 5.91 -6.82
N VAL A 254 5.85 6.83 -6.84
CA VAL A 254 4.44 6.49 -7.02
C VAL A 254 4.16 5.96 -8.44
N LEU A 255 4.71 6.61 -9.48
CA LEU A 255 4.53 6.19 -10.87
C LEU A 255 5.28 4.88 -11.18
N ALA A 256 6.49 4.72 -10.64
CA ALA A 256 7.24 3.48 -10.79
C ALA A 256 6.54 2.31 -10.09
N ALA A 257 6.03 2.54 -8.87
CA ALA A 257 5.24 1.55 -8.14
C ALA A 257 3.97 1.14 -8.91
N MET A 258 3.22 2.10 -9.46
CA MET A 258 2.07 1.82 -10.31
C MET A 258 2.44 0.91 -11.51
N THR A 259 3.59 1.16 -12.14
CA THR A 259 4.09 0.37 -13.27
C THR A 259 4.43 -1.07 -12.84
N ILE A 260 5.11 -1.23 -11.71
CA ILE A 260 5.48 -2.54 -11.16
C ILE A 260 4.24 -3.33 -10.74
N SER A 261 3.28 -2.71 -10.03
CA SER A 261 2.01 -3.37 -9.65
C SER A 261 1.19 -3.75 -10.88
N SER A 262 1.24 -2.97 -11.97
CA SER A 262 0.56 -3.32 -13.23
C SER A 262 1.10 -4.63 -13.83
N MET A 263 2.42 -4.88 -13.73
CA MET A 263 3.00 -6.17 -14.13
C MET A 263 2.45 -7.33 -13.30
N GLY A 264 2.26 -7.13 -11.99
CA GLY A 264 1.58 -8.09 -11.12
C GLY A 264 0.13 -8.34 -11.54
N GLY A 265 -0.60 -7.28 -11.90
CA GLY A 265 -1.97 -7.38 -12.43
C GLY A 265 -2.09 -8.22 -13.71
N ILE A 266 -1.12 -8.11 -14.62
CA ILE A 266 -1.08 -8.94 -15.85
C ILE A 266 -0.85 -10.42 -15.49
N ILE A 267 0.06 -10.72 -14.56
CA ILE A 267 0.27 -12.09 -14.07
C ILE A 267 -1.04 -12.64 -13.47
N LEU A 268 -1.74 -11.82 -12.68
CA LEU A 268 -3.01 -12.20 -12.09
C LEU A 268 -4.07 -12.51 -13.16
N ASP A 269 -4.24 -11.66 -14.17
CA ASP A 269 -5.20 -11.88 -15.27
C ASP A 269 -4.98 -13.21 -15.99
N CYS A 270 -3.73 -13.51 -16.35
CA CYS A 270 -3.36 -14.79 -16.95
C CYS A 270 -3.65 -15.98 -16.02
N THR A 271 -3.47 -15.80 -14.71
CA THR A 271 -3.56 -16.89 -13.73
C THR A 271 -4.99 -17.15 -13.29
N VAL A 272 -5.83 -16.12 -13.13
CA VAL A 272 -7.27 -16.25 -12.81
C VAL A 272 -8.02 -16.98 -13.91
N LYS A 273 -7.64 -16.75 -15.18
CA LYS A 273 -8.19 -17.49 -16.33
C LYS A 273 -7.78 -18.97 -16.34
N ALA A 274 -6.65 -19.30 -15.74
CA ALA A 274 -6.10 -20.66 -15.73
C ALA A 274 -6.51 -21.47 -14.49
N TYR A 275 -6.72 -20.80 -13.35
CA TYR A 275 -6.96 -21.45 -12.06
C TYR A 275 -8.05 -20.72 -11.27
N ASN A 276 -9.15 -21.42 -11.00
CA ASN A 276 -10.25 -20.90 -10.18
C ASN A 276 -9.79 -20.69 -8.72
N GLY A 277 -10.32 -19.64 -8.08
CA GLY A 277 -10.10 -19.35 -6.64
C GLY A 277 -8.81 -18.62 -6.27
N ILE A 278 -7.86 -18.43 -7.21
CA ILE A 278 -6.64 -17.65 -6.93
C ILE A 278 -6.94 -16.19 -6.54
N ALA A 279 -8.01 -15.62 -7.08
CA ALA A 279 -8.40 -14.22 -6.88
C ALA A 279 -8.62 -13.86 -5.40
N VAL A 280 -9.07 -14.81 -4.57
CA VAL A 280 -9.34 -14.58 -3.14
C VAL A 280 -8.05 -14.57 -2.31
N PHE A 281 -7.03 -15.34 -2.73
CA PHE A 281 -5.75 -15.42 -2.03
C PHE A 281 -4.77 -14.30 -2.41
N GLN A 282 -4.94 -13.68 -3.59
CA GLN A 282 -4.04 -12.62 -4.07
C GLN A 282 -4.00 -11.40 -3.15
N PRO A 283 -5.14 -10.83 -2.68
CA PRO A 283 -5.12 -9.69 -1.77
C PRO A 283 -4.45 -10.06 -0.44
N VAL A 284 -4.62 -11.30 0.04
CA VAL A 284 -4.03 -11.73 1.30
C VAL A 284 -2.51 -11.84 1.22
N ILE A 285 -1.98 -12.51 0.19
CA ILE A 285 -0.53 -12.70 0.05
C ILE A 285 0.19 -11.37 -0.21
N ASN A 286 -0.37 -10.52 -1.08
CA ASN A 286 0.20 -9.22 -1.39
C ASN A 286 0.07 -8.24 -0.22
N GLY A 287 -1.12 -8.18 0.40
CA GLY A 287 -1.40 -7.34 1.53
C GLY A 287 -0.53 -7.66 2.74
N VAL A 288 -0.43 -8.93 3.14
CA VAL A 288 0.42 -9.32 4.28
C VAL A 288 1.88 -8.94 4.03
N GLY A 289 2.42 -9.27 2.85
CA GLY A 289 3.78 -8.91 2.45
C GLY A 289 4.04 -7.41 2.49
N GLY A 290 3.21 -6.64 1.79
CA GLY A 290 3.30 -5.18 1.68
C GLY A 290 3.19 -4.48 3.04
N ASN A 291 2.30 -4.94 3.91
CA ASN A 291 2.04 -4.29 5.20
C ASN A 291 3.20 -4.49 6.17
N LEU A 292 3.72 -5.72 6.27
CA LEU A 292 4.83 -6.03 7.18
C LEU A 292 6.10 -5.28 6.75
N VAL A 293 6.40 -5.27 5.44
CA VAL A 293 7.57 -4.53 4.95
C VAL A 293 7.41 -3.02 5.11
N ALA A 294 6.20 -2.48 4.95
CA ALA A 294 5.92 -1.07 5.17
C ALA A 294 6.08 -0.66 6.65
N VAL A 295 5.68 -1.50 7.60
CA VAL A 295 5.97 -1.29 9.03
C VAL A 295 7.48 -1.28 9.28
N GLN A 296 8.23 -2.22 8.71
CA GLN A 296 9.69 -2.23 8.87
C GLN A 296 10.35 -0.98 8.26
N ALA A 297 9.93 -0.59 7.06
CA ALA A 297 10.46 0.57 6.35
C ALA A 297 10.18 1.87 7.12
N SER A 298 8.95 2.04 7.62
CA SER A 298 8.53 3.18 8.43
C SER A 298 9.36 3.28 9.71
N LYS A 299 9.49 2.19 10.48
CA LYS A 299 10.30 2.20 11.72
C LYS A 299 11.78 2.50 11.48
N LEU A 300 12.35 1.94 10.40
CA LEU A 300 13.75 2.18 10.05
C LEU A 300 13.95 3.64 9.61
N SER A 301 13.02 4.19 8.85
CA SER A 301 12.99 5.60 8.46
C SER A 301 12.88 6.54 9.67
N THR A 302 11.92 6.30 10.57
CA THR A 302 11.77 7.03 11.84
C THR A 302 13.05 6.99 12.67
N TRP A 303 13.68 5.82 12.77
CA TRP A 303 14.93 5.65 13.52
C TRP A 303 16.07 6.50 12.95
N LEU A 304 16.18 6.58 11.61
CA LEU A 304 17.16 7.41 10.91
C LEU A 304 16.89 8.91 11.14
N HIS A 305 15.65 9.35 10.98
CA HIS A 305 15.24 10.75 11.20
C HIS A 305 15.43 11.23 12.63
N LYS A 306 15.34 10.32 13.62
CA LYS A 306 15.66 10.65 15.02
C LYS A 306 17.15 10.89 15.27
N ARG A 307 18.03 10.31 14.45
CA ARG A 307 19.48 10.24 14.71
C ARG A 307 20.33 11.06 13.74
N GLY A 308 19.76 11.54 12.64
CA GLY A 308 20.51 12.31 11.66
C GLY A 308 19.63 12.90 10.58
N ARG A 309 20.28 13.49 9.59
CA ARG A 309 19.65 14.03 8.38
C ARG A 309 19.91 13.09 7.20
N PRO A 310 19.02 13.06 6.19
CA PRO A 310 19.24 12.26 4.99
C PRO A 310 20.62 12.53 4.36
N GLY A 311 21.41 11.48 4.18
CA GLY A 311 22.78 11.52 3.67
C GLY A 311 23.87 11.39 4.74
N GLU A 312 23.52 11.55 6.03
CA GLU A 312 24.45 11.41 7.15
C GLU A 312 24.09 10.16 7.96
N PHE A 313 25.00 9.18 8.03
CA PHE A 313 24.82 8.03 8.91
C PHE A 313 25.22 8.40 10.34
N PRO A 314 24.45 8.01 11.37
CA PRO A 314 24.85 8.23 12.76
C PRO A 314 26.11 7.42 13.09
N VAL A 315 27.18 8.09 13.56
CA VAL A 315 28.52 7.48 13.74
C VAL A 315 28.78 7.03 15.19
N ASN A 316 27.79 7.07 16.07
CA ASN A 316 28.09 7.21 17.51
C ASN A 316 28.24 5.89 18.30
N SER A 317 27.96 4.71 17.71
CA SER A 317 28.09 3.42 18.44
C SER A 317 28.74 2.30 17.61
N ALA A 318 29.37 1.32 18.27
CA ALA A 318 29.94 0.14 17.61
C ALA A 318 28.90 -0.76 16.91
N SER A 319 27.64 -0.75 17.40
CA SER A 319 26.48 -1.33 16.72
C SER A 319 26.07 -0.59 15.45
N ASP A 320 26.35 0.72 15.37
CA ASP A 320 25.97 1.60 14.25
C ASP A 320 26.93 1.45 13.06
N ARG A 321 28.16 0.93 13.28
CA ARG A 321 29.12 0.67 12.19
C ARG A 321 28.62 -0.38 11.20
N VAL A 322 27.81 -1.34 11.65
CA VAL A 322 27.18 -2.34 10.78
C VAL A 322 26.10 -1.71 9.88
N VAL A 323 25.47 -0.61 10.33
CA VAL A 323 24.42 0.12 9.60
C VAL A 323 25.02 1.08 8.56
N SER A 324 26.31 1.41 8.66
CA SER A 324 27.00 2.29 7.70
C SER A 324 27.23 1.66 6.32
N SER A 325 27.12 0.33 6.20
CA SER A 325 27.13 -0.36 4.90
C SER A 325 25.70 -0.55 4.39
N VAL A 326 25.38 0.07 3.26
CA VAL A 326 24.07 -0.07 2.59
C VAL A 326 23.71 -1.53 2.29
N CYS A 327 24.70 -2.35 1.92
CA CYS A 327 24.52 -3.78 1.65
C CYS A 327 25.00 -4.60 2.85
N VAL A 328 24.04 -5.07 3.64
CA VAL A 328 24.23 -5.92 4.82
C VAL A 328 23.97 -7.37 4.41
N SER A 329 24.71 -8.35 4.95
CA SER A 329 24.46 -9.76 4.63
C SER A 329 23.09 -10.21 5.16
N PRO A 330 22.39 -11.18 4.54
CA PRO A 330 21.10 -11.66 5.03
C PRO A 330 21.16 -12.12 6.50
N ILE A 331 22.26 -12.75 6.90
CA ILE A 331 22.49 -13.18 8.28
C ILE A 331 22.58 -11.97 9.22
N SER A 332 23.18 -10.87 8.78
CA SER A 332 23.24 -9.67 9.61
C SER A 332 21.92 -8.90 9.63
N ALA A 333 21.14 -8.94 8.56
CA ALA A 333 19.81 -8.33 8.49
C ALA A 333 18.77 -9.01 9.42
N PHE A 334 18.85 -10.34 9.61
CA PHE A 334 17.86 -11.08 10.41
C PHE A 334 18.38 -11.64 11.74
N CYS A 335 19.64 -12.07 11.80
CA CYS A 335 20.15 -12.87 12.93
C CYS A 335 21.00 -12.06 13.93
N THR A 336 21.21 -10.76 13.70
CA THR A 336 21.93 -9.92 14.67
C THR A 336 21.04 -9.49 15.85
N GLY A 337 21.68 -9.07 16.94
CA GLY A 337 21.00 -8.53 18.12
C GLY A 337 20.41 -7.13 17.95
N GLY A 338 20.58 -6.48 16.78
CA GLY A 338 20.13 -5.11 16.55
C GLY A 338 18.60 -4.96 16.53
N VAL A 339 18.13 -3.75 16.84
CA VAL A 339 16.69 -3.39 16.90
C VAL A 339 15.95 -3.72 15.60
N HIS A 340 16.57 -3.49 14.45
CA HIS A 340 15.97 -3.77 13.14
C HIS A 340 15.90 -5.27 12.81
N ALA A 341 16.93 -6.04 13.16
CA ALA A 341 16.93 -7.50 13.02
C ALA A 341 15.92 -8.16 13.96
N LYS A 342 15.74 -7.62 15.17
CA LYS A 342 14.66 -8.02 16.09
C LYS A 342 13.28 -7.74 15.51
N THR A 343 13.08 -6.54 14.93
CA THR A 343 11.83 -6.15 14.27
C THR A 343 11.51 -7.08 13.10
N ALA A 344 12.48 -7.31 12.20
CA ALA A 344 12.32 -8.20 11.05
C ALA A 344 11.95 -9.64 11.47
N ARG A 345 12.56 -10.16 12.55
CA ARG A 345 12.20 -11.49 13.10
C ARG A 345 10.77 -11.54 13.64
N VAL A 346 10.33 -10.51 14.38
CA VAL A 346 8.94 -10.44 14.87
C VAL A 346 7.96 -10.44 13.69
N LEU A 347 8.20 -9.59 12.69
CA LEU A 347 7.34 -9.47 11.52
C LEU A 347 7.29 -10.77 10.71
N LEU A 348 8.44 -11.43 10.51
CA LEU A 348 8.52 -12.71 9.82
C LEU A 348 7.79 -13.83 10.58
N LEU A 349 7.87 -13.84 11.92
CA LEU A 349 7.16 -14.81 12.75
C LEU A 349 5.64 -14.62 12.72
N LEU A 350 5.16 -13.39 12.52
CA LEU A 350 3.72 -13.07 12.41
C LEU A 350 3.07 -13.63 11.15
N VAL A 351 3.86 -13.89 10.09
CA VAL A 351 3.39 -14.47 8.82
C VAL A 351 2.71 -15.82 9.06
N LEU A 352 3.32 -16.70 9.88
CA LEU A 352 2.83 -18.05 10.11
C LEU A 352 1.41 -18.08 10.73
N PRO A 353 1.18 -17.52 11.93
CA PRO A 353 -0.16 -17.51 12.52
C PRO A 353 -1.14 -16.63 11.73
N GLY A 354 -0.66 -15.56 11.08
CA GLY A 354 -1.49 -14.70 10.24
C GLY A 354 -2.12 -15.45 9.08
N HIS A 355 -1.29 -16.06 8.23
CA HIS A 355 -1.79 -16.80 7.07
C HIS A 355 -2.63 -18.02 7.45
N VAL A 356 -2.35 -18.68 8.58
CA VAL A 356 -3.25 -19.71 9.13
C VAL A 356 -4.65 -19.12 9.38
N ILE A 357 -4.74 -17.99 10.07
CA ILE A 357 -6.02 -17.35 10.39
C ILE A 357 -6.73 -16.89 9.12
N PHE A 358 -6.02 -16.28 8.17
CA PHE A 358 -6.62 -15.74 6.95
C PHE A 358 -7.08 -16.84 5.99
N THR A 359 -6.32 -17.92 5.84
CA THR A 359 -6.74 -19.09 5.04
C THR A 359 -7.95 -19.78 5.64
N LEU A 360 -7.98 -19.96 6.96
CA LEU A 360 -9.17 -20.48 7.66
C LEU A 360 -10.37 -19.54 7.51
N ALA A 361 -10.18 -18.22 7.57
CA ALA A 361 -11.25 -17.26 7.36
C ALA A 361 -11.84 -17.40 5.94
N ILE A 362 -11.00 -17.52 4.91
CA ILE A 362 -11.44 -17.77 3.52
C ILE A 362 -12.25 -19.06 3.44
N TYR A 363 -11.77 -20.14 4.07
CA TYR A 363 -12.46 -21.43 4.11
C TYR A 363 -13.88 -21.34 4.69
N TYR A 364 -13.99 -20.78 5.90
CA TYR A 364 -15.26 -20.74 6.62
C TYR A 364 -16.26 -19.78 5.99
N LEU A 365 -15.78 -18.75 5.29
CA LEU A 365 -16.61 -17.81 4.55
C LEU A 365 -17.04 -18.35 3.17
N GLN A 366 -16.62 -19.58 2.80
CA GLN A 366 -16.89 -20.21 1.50
C GLN A 366 -16.50 -19.32 0.30
N ALA A 367 -15.47 -18.49 0.47
CA ALA A 367 -15.02 -17.57 -0.56
C ALA A 367 -14.14 -18.29 -1.60
N GLY A 368 -14.47 -18.15 -2.88
CA GLY A 368 -13.62 -18.62 -3.99
C GLY A 368 -13.69 -20.11 -4.34
N HIS A 369 -14.68 -20.85 -3.84
CA HIS A 369 -14.98 -22.25 -4.22
C HIS A 369 -13.78 -23.23 -4.19
N THR A 370 -12.75 -22.96 -3.38
CA THR A 370 -11.52 -23.79 -3.29
C THR A 370 -11.56 -24.69 -2.06
N SER A 371 -11.14 -25.94 -2.21
CA SER A 371 -10.97 -26.83 -1.06
C SER A 371 -9.56 -26.66 -0.47
N LEU A 372 -9.47 -26.45 0.84
CA LEU A 372 -8.20 -26.30 1.53
C LEU A 372 -7.55 -27.67 1.75
N THR A 373 -6.87 -28.16 0.71
CA THR A 373 -6.07 -29.38 0.82
C THR A 373 -4.82 -29.11 1.68
N PRO A 374 -4.33 -30.12 2.42
CA PRO A 374 -3.08 -29.98 3.18
C PRO A 374 -1.88 -29.63 2.30
N VAL A 375 -1.87 -30.08 1.04
CA VAL A 375 -0.78 -29.82 0.08
C VAL A 375 -0.83 -28.35 -0.38
N PHE A 376 -2.01 -27.83 -0.75
CA PHE A 376 -2.20 -26.41 -1.05
C PHE A 376 -1.72 -25.55 0.12
N PHE A 377 -2.14 -25.88 1.34
CA PHE A 377 -1.79 -25.12 2.53
C PHE A 377 -0.27 -25.03 2.74
N VAL A 378 0.46 -26.13 2.60
CA VAL A 378 1.93 -26.15 2.76
C VAL A 378 2.63 -25.32 1.68
N ILE A 379 2.24 -25.45 0.42
CA ILE A 379 2.85 -24.71 -0.70
C ILE A 379 2.54 -23.21 -0.57
N TYR A 380 1.28 -22.86 -0.27
CA TYR A 380 0.87 -21.47 -0.04
C TYR A 380 1.64 -20.83 1.12
N MET A 381 1.75 -21.54 2.26
CA MET A 381 2.51 -21.06 3.42
C MET A 381 3.98 -20.83 3.09
N PHE A 382 4.59 -21.71 2.29
CA PHE A 382 5.97 -21.54 1.83
C PHE A 382 6.13 -20.30 0.94
N SER A 383 5.23 -20.11 -0.04
CA SER A 383 5.23 -18.94 -0.92
C SER A 383 5.08 -17.63 -0.15
N ALA A 384 4.13 -17.56 0.79
CA ALA A 384 3.90 -16.39 1.63
C ALA A 384 5.11 -16.06 2.53
N PHE A 385 5.70 -17.08 3.16
CA PHE A 385 6.89 -16.90 3.98
C PHE A 385 8.09 -16.41 3.17
N LEU A 386 8.32 -17.01 1.99
CA LEU A 386 9.41 -16.63 1.10
C LEU A 386 9.26 -15.20 0.59
N GLN A 387 8.05 -14.79 0.21
CA GLN A 387 7.75 -13.42 -0.21
C GLN A 387 8.12 -12.41 0.88
N VAL A 388 7.61 -12.60 2.10
CA VAL A 388 7.86 -11.67 3.21
C VAL A 388 9.35 -11.64 3.56
N LEU A 389 10.03 -12.79 3.59
CA LEU A 389 11.47 -12.86 3.84
C LEU A 389 12.26 -11.99 2.85
N LEU A 390 11.96 -12.11 1.55
CA LEU A 390 12.60 -11.31 0.50
C LEU A 390 12.27 -9.81 0.66
N LEU A 391 11.02 -9.48 0.91
CA LEU A 391 10.59 -8.08 1.07
C LEU A 391 11.25 -7.41 2.28
N LEU A 392 11.30 -8.05 3.44
CA LEU A 392 11.93 -7.48 4.64
C LEU A 392 13.43 -7.24 4.43
N TYR A 393 14.11 -8.12 3.70
CA TYR A 393 15.52 -7.93 3.33
C TYR A 393 15.71 -6.76 2.37
N ILE A 394 14.94 -6.73 1.28
CA ILE A 394 15.00 -5.67 0.27
C ILE A 394 14.63 -4.32 0.91
N GLY A 395 13.62 -4.28 1.77
CA GLY A 395 13.22 -3.08 2.50
C GLY A 395 14.31 -2.53 3.39
N HIS A 396 15.03 -3.40 4.10
CA HIS A 396 16.17 -2.96 4.91
C HIS A 396 17.26 -2.30 4.06
N VAL A 397 17.71 -2.98 3.00
CA VAL A 397 18.77 -2.49 2.11
C VAL A 397 18.34 -1.20 1.41
N MET A 398 17.11 -1.15 0.92
CA MET A 398 16.62 -0.03 0.13
C MET A 398 16.44 1.24 0.96
N VAL A 399 15.94 1.14 2.19
CA VAL A 399 15.81 2.32 3.08
C VAL A 399 17.20 2.90 3.40
N LEU A 400 18.18 2.07 3.73
CA LEU A 400 19.55 2.53 3.99
C LEU A 400 20.20 3.10 2.72
N TRP A 401 19.94 2.50 1.56
CA TRP A 401 20.40 3.01 0.27
C TRP A 401 19.82 4.39 -0.04
N MET A 402 18.51 4.56 0.12
CA MET A 402 17.83 5.85 -0.07
C MET A 402 18.39 6.91 0.87
N TRP A 403 18.56 6.56 2.15
CA TRP A 403 19.18 7.44 3.14
C TRP A 403 20.57 7.89 2.73
N SER A 404 21.42 6.97 2.24
CA SER A 404 22.77 7.30 1.76
C SER A 404 22.80 8.26 0.56
N ARG A 405 21.68 8.39 -0.17
CA ARG A 405 21.49 9.26 -1.32
C ARG A 405 20.73 10.54 -1.00
N SER A 406 20.51 10.85 0.28
CA SER A 406 19.68 11.96 0.74
C SER A 406 18.25 11.92 0.17
N ILE A 407 17.73 10.72 -0.10
CA ILE A 407 16.34 10.48 -0.46
C ILE A 407 15.60 10.11 0.80
N ASP A 408 14.54 10.85 1.14
CA ASP A 408 13.70 10.55 2.30
C ASP A 408 12.94 9.23 2.10
N PRO A 409 13.24 8.18 2.90
CA PRO A 409 12.60 6.88 2.76
C PRO A 409 11.11 6.90 3.08
N ASP A 410 10.61 7.84 3.90
CA ASP A 410 9.17 7.96 4.22
C ASP A 410 8.31 8.24 2.99
N ASN A 411 8.90 8.88 1.97
CA ASN A 411 8.21 9.26 0.74
C ASN A 411 8.37 8.24 -0.37
N SER A 412 9.45 7.46 -0.34
CA SER A 412 9.91 6.70 -1.51
C SER A 412 9.99 5.21 -1.28
N ALA A 413 10.31 4.75 -0.07
CA ALA A 413 10.58 3.33 0.16
C ALA A 413 9.32 2.48 0.10
N ILE A 414 8.26 2.89 0.80
CA ILE A 414 7.02 2.13 0.88
C ILE A 414 6.44 1.84 -0.51
N PRO A 415 6.29 2.82 -1.44
CA PRO A 415 5.75 2.56 -2.77
C PRO A 415 6.48 1.47 -3.54
N TYR A 416 7.82 1.48 -3.55
CA TYR A 416 8.59 0.44 -4.24
C TYR A 416 8.43 -0.93 -3.58
N LEU A 417 8.39 -0.99 -2.24
CA LEU A 417 8.31 -2.25 -1.52
C LEU A 417 6.94 -2.90 -1.63
N THR A 418 5.88 -2.11 -1.62
CA THR A 418 4.51 -2.60 -1.76
C THR A 418 4.27 -3.08 -3.18
N ALA A 419 4.72 -2.33 -4.19
CA ALA A 419 4.61 -2.77 -5.58
C ALA A 419 5.46 -4.02 -5.88
N LEU A 420 6.67 -4.10 -5.32
CA LEU A 420 7.47 -5.33 -5.39
C LEU A 420 6.78 -6.48 -4.66
N GLY A 421 6.10 -6.19 -3.55
CA GLY A 421 5.29 -7.15 -2.81
C GLY A 421 4.14 -7.70 -3.64
N ASP A 422 3.42 -6.84 -4.35
CA ASP A 422 2.35 -7.22 -5.27
C ASP A 422 2.88 -8.14 -6.38
N LEU A 423 4.00 -7.78 -7.00
CA LEU A 423 4.61 -8.55 -8.07
C LEU A 423 5.09 -9.92 -7.58
N LEU A 424 5.88 -9.95 -6.50
CA LEU A 424 6.43 -11.19 -5.95
C LEU A 424 5.34 -12.10 -5.39
N GLY A 425 4.37 -11.55 -4.66
CA GLY A 425 3.29 -12.34 -4.08
C GLY A 425 2.39 -12.95 -5.15
N THR A 426 2.03 -12.17 -6.17
CA THR A 426 1.25 -12.70 -7.31
C THR A 426 2.03 -13.75 -8.09
N ALA A 427 3.33 -13.54 -8.35
CA ALA A 427 4.17 -14.51 -9.06
C ALA A 427 4.35 -15.82 -8.27
N PHE A 428 4.59 -15.75 -6.96
CA PHE A 428 4.74 -16.93 -6.10
C PHE A 428 3.42 -17.66 -5.88
N LEU A 429 2.30 -16.94 -5.85
CA LEU A 429 0.97 -17.55 -5.81
C LEU A 429 0.68 -18.28 -7.13
N ALA A 430 0.95 -17.65 -8.28
CA ALA A 430 0.79 -18.30 -9.58
C ALA A 430 1.66 -19.57 -9.70
N LEU A 431 2.91 -19.51 -9.24
CA LEU A 431 3.80 -20.67 -9.19
C LEU A 431 3.26 -21.77 -8.25
N ALA A 432 2.69 -21.41 -7.10
CA ALA A 432 2.08 -22.36 -6.18
C ALA A 432 0.92 -23.14 -6.84
N PHE A 433 0.00 -22.43 -7.50
CA PHE A 433 -1.10 -23.05 -8.25
C PHE A 433 -0.60 -23.90 -9.42
N HIS A 434 0.43 -23.46 -10.13
CA HIS A 434 1.04 -24.24 -11.19
C HIS A 434 1.67 -25.55 -10.68
N ILE A 435 2.35 -25.51 -9.53
CA ILE A 435 2.91 -26.71 -8.89
C ILE A 435 1.80 -27.67 -8.47
N LEU A 436 0.71 -27.17 -7.89
CA LEU A 436 -0.45 -28.00 -7.50
C LEU A 436 -1.10 -28.67 -8.71
N TYR A 437 -1.25 -27.93 -9.80
CA TYR A 437 -1.72 -28.47 -11.07
C TYR A 437 -0.85 -29.63 -11.57
N LEU A 438 0.48 -29.51 -11.48
CA LEU A 438 1.41 -30.56 -11.88
C LEU A 438 1.38 -31.79 -10.95
N ILE A 439 1.12 -31.59 -9.65
CA ILE A 439 1.03 -32.68 -8.65
C ILE A 439 -0.28 -33.47 -8.80
N GLY A 440 -1.26 -32.92 -9.51
CA GLY A 440 -2.57 -33.56 -9.67
C GLY A 440 -3.48 -33.39 -8.46
N ASP A 441 -3.13 -32.47 -7.54
CA ASP A 441 -4.06 -31.93 -6.55
C ASP A 441 -4.98 -30.93 -7.24
N LYS A 442 -5.73 -31.47 -8.20
CA LYS A 442 -6.87 -30.79 -8.80
C LYS A 442 -7.89 -30.75 -7.68
N ASP A 443 -8.18 -29.55 -7.18
CA ASP A 443 -9.43 -29.31 -6.47
C ASP A 443 -10.52 -30.16 -7.13
N SER A 444 -11.26 -30.95 -6.37
CA SER A 444 -12.28 -31.84 -6.94
C SER A 444 -13.46 -31.09 -7.63
N ASP A 445 -13.33 -29.77 -7.80
CA ASP A 445 -14.15 -28.84 -8.58
C ASP A 445 -13.32 -28.01 -9.61
N VAL A 446 -12.11 -28.47 -10.02
CA VAL A 446 -11.42 -27.90 -11.20
C VAL A 446 -12.16 -28.37 -12.45
N GLY A 447 -13.11 -27.55 -12.88
CA GLY A 447 -14.10 -27.81 -13.92
C GLY A 447 -13.67 -28.64 -15.12
N ASP A 448 -14.58 -29.54 -15.50
CA ASP A 448 -14.97 -29.72 -16.90
C ASP A 448 -15.70 -28.46 -17.41
#